data_AF-A0A959KCI7-F1
#
_entry.id   AF-A0A959KCI7-F1
#
_cell.length_a   1.000
_cell.length_b   1.000
_cell.length_c   1.000
_cell.angle_alpha   90.00
_cell.angle_beta   90.00
_cell.angle_gamma   90.00
#
_symmetry.space_group_name_H-M   'P 1'
#
loop_
_entity.id
_entity.type
_entity.pdbx_description
1 polymer ?
#
loop_
_entity_poly.entity_id
_entity_poly.type
_entity_poly.pdbx_seq_one_letter_code
_entity_poly.pdbx_strand_id
1 'polypeptide(L)' 'MENEGNKTSGRLLSLDALRGFDMFWIMGGEHIFIALATLTGWPILEWWADQLQHGQWHGFHFY' A
#
# COMPACT_ATOMS: atom_id res chain seq x y z
N MET A 1 37.53 -6.89 -14.17
CA MET A 1 37.63 -5.79 -13.21
C MET A 1 36.32 -5.05 -13.29
N GLU A 2 35.47 -5.28 -12.29
CA GLU A 2 34.08 -4.82 -12.26
C GLU A 2 34.02 -3.30 -12.28
N ASN A 3 33.12 -2.76 -13.12
CA ASN A 3 32.92 -1.34 -13.27
C ASN A 3 31.97 -0.89 -12.16
N GLU A 4 32.51 -0.61 -10.99
CA GLU A 4 31.75 -0.13 -9.84
C GLU A 4 31.27 1.30 -10.09
N GLY A 5 30.07 1.40 -10.65
CA GLY A 5 29.34 2.65 -10.80
C GLY A 5 29.16 3.29 -9.42
N ASN A 6 29.88 4.39 -9.21
CA ASN A 6 29.71 5.33 -8.11
C ASN A 6 28.22 5.69 -7.96
N LYS A 7 27.52 5.01 -7.03
CA LYS A 7 26.16 5.38 -6.61
C LYS A 7 26.28 6.65 -5.81
N THR A 8 26.28 7.79 -6.51
CA THR A 8 25.98 9.07 -5.91
C THR A 8 24.70 8.90 -5.10
N SER A 9 24.77 9.27 -3.82
CA SER A 9 23.68 9.16 -2.84
C SER A 9 22.55 10.17 -3.12
N GLY A 10 22.09 10.21 -4.37
CA GLY A 10 20.95 10.99 -4.82
C GLY A 10 19.65 10.27 -4.45
N ARG A 11 18.69 11.03 -3.93
CA ARG A 11 17.36 10.51 -3.62
C ARG A 11 16.75 9.90 -4.89
N LEU A 12 16.31 8.65 -4.78
CA LEU A 12 15.60 7.98 -5.86
C LEU A 12 14.16 8.51 -5.86
N LEU A 13 13.81 9.24 -6.91
CA LEU A 13 12.45 9.78 -7.11
C LEU A 13 11.37 8.69 -7.08
N SER A 14 11.67 7.49 -7.62
CA SER A 14 10.78 6.34 -7.55
C SER A 14 10.53 5.85 -6.11
N LEU A 15 11.54 5.95 -5.25
CA LEU A 15 11.44 5.57 -3.84
C LEU A 15 10.65 6.60 -3.04
N ASP A 16 10.84 7.89 -3.32
CA ASP A 16 10.03 8.96 -2.71
C ASP A 16 8.54 8.81 -3.11
N ALA A 17 8.25 8.47 -4.37
CA ALA A 17 6.89 8.20 -4.84
C ALA A 17 6.27 6.95 -4.19
N LEU A 18 7.02 5.84 -4.13
CA LEU A 18 6.55 4.60 -3.50
C LEU A 18 6.27 4.79 -2.00
N ARG A 19 7.14 5.52 -1.29
CA ARG A 19 6.96 5.82 0.12
C ARG A 19 5.70 6.65 0.37
N GLY A 20 5.45 7.66 -0.45
CA GLY A 20 4.23 8.48 -0.37
C GLY A 20 2.97 7.66 -0.66
N PHE A 21 3.04 6.77 -1.65
CA PHE A 21 1.96 5.86 -2.00
C PHE A 21 1.62 4.88 -0.85
N ASP A 22 2.64 4.26 -0.26
CA ASP A 22 2.50 3.35 0.88
C ASP A 22 1.92 4.06 2.10
N MET A 23 2.45 5.24 2.45
CA MET A 23 1.92 6.06 3.55
C MET A 23 0.47 6.50 3.32
N PHE A 24 0.09 6.84 2.09
CA PHE A 24 -1.29 7.19 1.73
C PHE A 24 -2.24 6.02 1.99
N TRP A 25 -1.82 4.80 1.66
CA TRP A 25 -2.64 3.61 1.86
C TRP A 25 -2.78 3.24 3.34
N ILE A 26 -1.68 3.25 4.09
CA ILE A 26 -1.65 2.94 5.53
C ILE A 26 -2.46 3.95 6.36
N MET A 27 -2.48 5.23 5.99
CA MET A 27 -3.25 6.26 6.72
C MET A 27 -4.76 6.17 6.49
N GLY A 28 -5.25 5.27 5.65
CA GLY A 28 -6.69 5.09 5.41
C GLY A 28 -7.14 5.49 4.02
N GLY A 29 -6.29 5.33 3.00
CA GLY A 29 -6.72 5.39 1.60
C GLY A 29 -7.90 4.46 1.30
N GLU A 30 -7.96 3.32 2.00
CA GLU A 30 -9.09 2.38 2.01
C GLU A 30 -10.44 3.05 2.29
N HIS A 31 -10.52 4.01 3.22
CA HIS A 31 -11.79 4.66 3.57
C HIS A 31 -12.38 5.48 2.41
N ILE A 32 -11.52 6.03 1.54
CA ILE A 32 -11.96 6.73 0.32
C ILE A 32 -12.64 5.74 -0.62
N PHE A 33 -12.06 4.56 -0.79
CA PHE A 33 -12.62 3.51 -1.64
C PHE A 33 -13.91 2.92 -1.07
N ILE A 34 -13.98 2.71 0.25
CA ILE A 34 -15.21 2.28 0.92
C ILE A 34 -16.33 3.33 0.74
N ALA A 35 -16.02 4.62 0.95
CA ALA A 35 -17.01 5.69 0.75
C ALA A 35 -17.47 5.77 -0.71
N LEU A 36 -16.56 5.66 -1.67
CA LEU A 36 -16.88 5.59 -3.10
C LEU A 36 -17.71 4.35 -3.45
N ALA A 37 -17.39 3.19 -2.87
CA ALA A 37 -18.14 1.94 -3.04
C ALA A 37 -19.59 2.11 -2.54
N THR A 38 -19.78 2.67 -1.34
CA THR A 38 -21.12 2.92 -0.79
C THR A 38 -21.95 3.91 -1.62
N LEU A 39 -21.31 4.84 -2.32
CA LEU A 39 -22.00 5.80 -3.19
C LEU A 39 -22.34 5.24 -4.57
N THR A 40 -21.52 4.35 -5.13
CA THR A 40 -21.68 3.84 -6.50
C THR A 40 -22.34 2.46 -6.57
N GLY A 41 -22.30 1.68 -5.49
CA GLY A 41 -22.88 0.32 -5.43
C GLY A 41 -22.26 -0.66 -6.43
N TRP A 42 -21.02 -0.40 -6.87
CA TRP A 42 -20.35 -1.25 -7.85
C TRP A 42 -19.71 -2.46 -7.17
N PRO A 43 -20.05 -3.70 -7.59
CA PRO A 43 -19.52 -4.91 -6.98
C PRO A 43 -18.00 -5.06 -7.13
N ILE A 44 -17.38 -4.39 -8.11
CA ILE A 44 -15.92 -4.34 -8.23
C ILE A 44 -15.29 -3.57 -7.06
N LEU A 45 -15.95 -2.51 -6.58
CA LEU A 45 -15.44 -1.69 -5.48
C LEU A 45 -15.64 -2.37 -4.13
N GLU A 46 -16.73 -3.13 -3.96
CA GLU A 46 -16.92 -4.00 -2.79
C GLU A 46 -15.85 -5.10 -2.73
N TRP A 47 -15.54 -5.75 -3.85
CA TRP A 47 -14.45 -6.72 -3.92
C TRP A 47 -13.09 -6.09 -3.58
N TRP A 48 -12.82 -4.87 -4.06
CA TRP A 48 -11.60 -4.13 -3.70
C TRP A 48 -11.58 -3.73 -2.22
N ALA A 49 -12.72 -3.36 -1.64
CA ALA A 49 -12.84 -3.04 -0.22
C ALA A 49 -12.56 -4.27 0.67
N ASP A 50 -13.07 -5.44 0.29
CA ASP A 50 -12.78 -6.70 1.00
C ASP A 50 -11.29 -7.05 1.00
N GLN A 51 -10.54 -6.68 -0.06
CA GLN A 51 -9.09 -6.88 -0.11
C GLN A 51 -8.31 -5.93 0.80
N LEU A 52 -8.92 -4.83 1.24
CA LEU A 52 -8.30 -3.82 2.08
C LEU A 52 -8.56 -4.06 3.57
N GLN A 53 -9.64 -4.79 3.87
CA GLN A 53 -9.97 -5.16 5.22
C GLN A 53 -8.84 -5.99 5.83
N HIS A 54 -8.20 -5.45 6.86
CA HIS A 54 -7.09 -6.11 7.54
C HIS A 54 -7.53 -7.50 8.04
N GLY A 55 -6.93 -8.54 7.47
CA GLY A 55 -7.15 -9.92 7.88
C GLY A 55 -6.83 -10.12 9.36
N GLN A 56 -7.52 -11.05 10.02
CA GLN A 56 -7.32 -11.29 11.45
C GLN A 56 -5.89 -11.74 11.74
N TRP A 57 -5.20 -10.99 12.60
CA TRP A 57 -3.86 -11.35 13.05
C TRP A 57 -3.93 -12.60 13.96
N HIS A 58 -3.22 -13.67 13.58
CA HIS A 58 -3.27 -14.97 14.25
C HIS A 58 -2.22 -15.19 15.35
N GLY A 59 -1.55 -14.12 15.83
CA GLY A 59 -0.61 -14.28 16.93
C GLY A 59 0.80 -14.68 16.52
N PHE A 60 1.73 -14.52 17.46
CA PHE A 60 2.97 -15.29 17.46
C PHE A 60 2.76 -16.53 18.34
N HIS A 61 2.82 -17.71 17.75
CA HIS A 61 2.76 -18.98 18.49
C HIS A 61 4.19 -19.49 18.72
N PHE A 62 4.73 -19.25 19.92
CA PHE A 62 6.01 -19.82 20.34
C PHE A 62 5.76 -21.12 21.09
N TYR A 63 6.41 -22.21 20.65
CA TYR A 63 6.47 -23.49 21.36
C TYR A 63 7.63 -23.48 22.36
#